data_AF-A0A848HPB7-F1
#
_entry.id   AF-A0A848HPB7-F1
#
_cell.length_a   1.000
_cell.length_b   1.000
_cell.length_c   1.000
_cell.angle_alpha   90.00
_cell.angle_beta   90.00
_cell.angle_gamma   90.00
#
_symmetry.space_group_name_H-M   'P 1'
#
loop_
_entity.id
_entity.type
_entity.pdbx_description
1 polymer ?
#
loop_
_entity_poly.entity_id
_entity_poly.type
_entity_poly.pdbx_seq_one_letter_code
_entity_poly.pdbx_strand_id
1 'polypeptide(L)'
;MKKAVRLTLLWGWVTVTTVTVTRIWFTYPDAFPRFPDAFWIRLISVFGSADGEDLANLELIVVFTISLCVTLALTFLLLATERHIRNYRRRQRA
;
A
#
# COMPACT_ATOMS: atom_id res chain seq x y z
N MET A 1 -25.06 8.13 -9.13
CA MET A 1 -24.00 7.94 -10.15
C MET A 1 -22.67 8.62 -9.78
N LYS A 2 -22.62 9.92 -9.44
CA LYS A 2 -21.35 10.63 -9.08
C LYS A 2 -20.54 9.96 -7.95
N LYS A 3 -21.20 9.37 -6.95
CA LYS A 3 -20.54 8.63 -5.85
C LYS A 3 -19.91 7.31 -6.31
N ALA A 4 -20.59 6.58 -7.20
CA ALA A 4 -20.09 5.31 -7.73
C ALA A 4 -18.85 5.54 -8.61
N VAL A 5 -18.89 6.55 -9.49
CA VAL A 5 -17.74 6.94 -10.34
C VAL A 5 -16.55 7.38 -9.48
N ARG A 6 -16.80 8.13 -8.41
CA ARG A 6 -15.72 8.52 -7.48
C ARG A 6 -15.15 7.30 -6.75
N LEU A 7 -15.99 6.34 -6.37
CA LEU A 7 -15.55 5.12 -5.72
C LEU A 7 -14.71 4.26 -6.66
N THR A 8 -15.16 4.05 -7.91
CA THR A 8 -14.40 3.29 -8.91
C THR A 8 -13.08 3.98 -9.28
N LEU A 9 -13.07 5.31 -9.37
CA LEU A 9 -11.83 6.06 -9.59
C LEU A 9 -10.85 5.91 -8.41
N LEU A 10 -11.36 5.93 -7.18
CA LEU A 10 -10.53 5.70 -5.98
C LEU A 10 -9.99 4.28 -5.92
N TRP A 11 -10.81 3.28 -6.24
CA TRP A 11 -10.36 1.89 -6.33
C TRP A 11 -9.31 1.72 -7.44
N GLY A 12 -9.55 2.29 -8.62
CA GLY A 12 -8.58 2.30 -9.71
C GLY A 12 -7.26 2.96 -9.31
N TRP A 13 -7.33 4.10 -8.62
CA TRP A 13 -6.15 4.78 -8.08
C TRP A 13 -5.39 3.89 -7.10
N VAL A 14 -6.07 3.34 -6.08
CA VAL A 14 -5.42 2.48 -5.07
C VAL A 14 -4.79 1.26 -5.73
N THR A 15 -5.47 0.60 -6.66
CA THR A 15 -4.92 -0.56 -7.37
C THR A 15 -3.69 -0.19 -8.19
N VAL A 16 -3.76 0.88 -9.01
CA VAL A 16 -2.64 1.31 -9.84
C VAL A 16 -1.45 1.72 -8.97
N THR A 17 -1.67 2.54 -7.94
CA THR A 17 -0.60 2.97 -7.04
C THR A 17 0.01 1.78 -6.28
N THR A 18 -0.80 0.84 -5.80
CA THR A 18 -0.31 -0.36 -5.11
C THR A 18 0.59 -1.19 -6.03
N VAL A 19 0.16 -1.42 -7.27
CA VAL A 19 0.96 -2.16 -8.27
C VAL A 19 2.24 -1.40 -8.62
N THR A 20 2.18 -0.08 -8.79
CA THR A 20 3.36 0.75 -9.05
C THR A 20 4.35 0.71 -7.89
N VAL A 21 3.90 0.87 -6.65
CA VAL A 21 4.77 0.81 -5.46
C VAL A 21 5.40 -0.57 -5.32
N THR A 22 4.60 -1.64 -5.48
CA THR A 22 5.09 -3.02 -5.46
C THR A 22 6.18 -3.22 -6.52
N ARG A 23 5.95 -2.76 -7.76
CA ARG A 23 6.92 -2.87 -8.84
C ARG A 23 8.18 -2.06 -8.58
N ILE A 24 8.07 -0.85 -8.03
CA ILE A 24 9.22 -0.03 -7.65
C ILE A 24 10.05 -0.73 -6.57
N TRP A 25 9.40 -1.39 -5.61
CA TRP A 25 10.06 -2.18 -4.56
C TRP A 25 10.94 -3.29 -5.15
N PHE A 26 10.40 -4.06 -6.11
CA PHE A 26 11.18 -5.10 -6.80
C PHE A 26 12.24 -4.53 -7.76
N THR A 27 12.02 -3.35 -8.34
CA THR A 27 12.99 -2.73 -9.26
C THR A 27 14.16 -2.09 -8.52
N TYR A 28 13.92 -1.55 -7.33
CA TYR A 28 14.92 -0.85 -6.51
C TYR A 28 14.93 -1.41 -5.08
N PRO A 29 15.41 -2.65 -4.87
CA PRO A 29 15.39 -3.30 -3.56
C PRO A 29 16.24 -2.54 -2.52
N ASP A 30 17.24 -1.77 -2.94
CA ASP A 30 18.10 -1.00 -2.03
C ASP A 30 17.47 0.33 -1.57
N ALA A 31 16.39 0.78 -2.21
CA ALA A 31 15.65 1.97 -1.79
C ALA A 31 14.70 1.68 -0.62
N PHE A 32 14.45 0.41 -0.31
CA PHE A 32 13.53 -0.01 0.74
C PHE A 32 14.26 -0.75 1.87
N PRO A 33 13.78 -0.62 3.11
CA PRO A 33 14.34 -1.35 4.22
C PRO A 33 14.15 -2.85 4.00
N ARG A 34 15.26 -3.60 4.07
CA ARG A 34 15.23 -5.07 4.04
C ARG A 34 14.61 -5.57 5.34
N PHE A 35 13.67 -6.50 5.24
CA PHE A 35 13.11 -7.15 6.41
C PHE A 35 14.14 -8.09 7.04
N PRO A 36 14.17 -8.23 8.39
CA PRO A 36 15.09 -9.15 9.06
C PRO A 36 14.84 -10.60 8.65
N ASP A 37 15.90 -11.40 8.53
CA ASP A 37 15.77 -12.82 8.17
C ASP A 37 14.88 -13.62 9.13
N ALA A 38 14.89 -13.24 10.42
CA ALA A 38 14.02 -13.85 11.44
C ALA A 38 12.52 -13.69 11.13
N PHE A 39 12.12 -12.60 10.46
CA PHE A 39 10.74 -12.40 10.02
C PHE A 39 10.38 -13.38 8.91
N TRP A 40 11.26 -13.55 7.91
CA TRP A 40 11.06 -14.48 6.81
C TRP A 40 11.04 -15.93 7.29
N ILE A 41 11.97 -16.33 8.16
CA ILE A 41 12.01 -17.67 8.76
C ILE A 41 10.70 -17.98 9.49
N ARG A 42 10.15 -17.01 10.23
CA ARG A 42 8.87 -17.18 10.92
C ARG A 42 7.72 -17.29 9.92
N LEU A 43 7.71 -16.48 8.87
CA LEU A 43 6.69 -16.56 7.82
C LEU A 43 6.70 -17.91 7.09
N ILE A 44 7.89 -18.38 6.73
CA ILE A 44 8.12 -19.70 6.12
C ILE A 44 7.59 -20.80 7.04
N SER A 45 7.87 -20.71 8.35
CA SER A 45 7.40 -21.70 9.32
C SER A 45 5.86 -21.73 9.47
N VAL A 46 5.19 -20.59 9.26
CA VAL A 46 3.73 -20.47 9.37
C VAL A 46 3.02 -20.89 8.08
N PHE A 47 3.59 -20.53 6.92
CA PHE A 47 3.01 -20.84 5.62
C PHE A 47 3.44 -22.20 5.06
N GLY A 48 4.46 -22.84 5.66
CA GLY A 48 4.95 -24.16 5.23
C GLY A 48 5.61 -24.15 3.85
N SER A 49 6.11 -22.99 3.40
CA SER A 49 6.76 -22.83 2.09
C SER A 49 8.11 -23.56 2.08
N ALA A 50 8.18 -24.72 1.44
CA ALA A 50 9.39 -25.54 1.37
C ALA A 50 10.24 -25.27 0.12
N ASP A 51 9.63 -24.70 -0.93
CA ASP A 51 10.28 -24.48 -2.23
C ASP A 51 10.60 -23.00 -2.51
N GLY A 52 11.59 -22.77 -3.37
CA GLY A 52 12.04 -21.41 -3.74
C GLY A 52 10.97 -20.60 -4.49
N GLU A 53 10.04 -21.25 -5.17
CA GLU A 53 8.90 -20.60 -5.82
C GLU A 53 7.87 -20.10 -4.79
N ASP A 54 7.60 -20.89 -3.75
CA ASP A 54 6.71 -20.50 -2.65
C ASP A 54 7.27 -19.31 -1.87
N LEU A 55 8.60 -19.26 -1.71
CA LEU A 55 9.26 -18.13 -1.05
C LEU A 55 9.09 -16.83 -1.85
N ALA A 56 9.26 -16.89 -3.17
CA ALA A 56 9.07 -15.72 -4.05
C ALA A 56 7.61 -15.24 -4.05
N ASN A 57 6.66 -16.18 -4.06
CA ASN A 57 5.23 -15.85 -3.93
C ASN A 57 4.92 -15.22 -2.57
N LEU A 58 5.51 -15.74 -1.49
CA LEU A 58 5.35 -15.20 -0.15
C LEU A 58 5.90 -13.78 -0.04
N GLU A 59 7.07 -13.53 -0.62
CA GLU A 59 7.66 -12.19 -0.69
C GLU A 59 6.76 -11.22 -1.46
N LEU A 60 6.24 -11.65 -2.61
CA LEU A 60 5.28 -10.86 -3.39
C LEU A 60 4.04 -10.51 -2.58
N ILE A 61 3.44 -11.48 -1.88
CA ILE A 61 2.25 -11.26 -1.06
C ILE A 61 2.54 -10.27 0.08
N VAL A 62 3.69 -10.40 0.75
CA VAL A 62 4.09 -9.49 1.83
C VAL A 62 4.29 -8.07 1.30
N VAL A 63 5.09 -7.90 0.25
CA VAL A 63 5.39 -6.58 -0.34
C VAL A 63 4.12 -5.93 -0.89
N PHE A 64 3.24 -6.71 -1.53
CA PHE A 64 1.96 -6.23 -2.03
C PHE A 64 1.04 -5.77 -0.88
N THR A 65 0.96 -6.55 0.20
CA THR A 65 0.15 -6.22 1.39
C THR A 65 0.64 -4.93 2.04
N ILE A 66 1.96 -4.79 2.21
CA ILE A 66 2.58 -3.58 2.78
C ILE A 66 2.34 -2.38 1.86
N SER A 67 2.53 -2.54 0.55
CA SER A 67 2.29 -1.50 -0.45
C SER A 67 0.83 -1.03 -0.44
N LEU A 68 -0.12 -1.94 -0.26
CA LEU A 68 -1.54 -1.63 -0.14
C LEU A 68 -1.83 -0.85 1.14
N CYS A 69 -1.30 -1.28 2.29
CA CYS A 69 -1.44 -0.56 3.56
C CYS A 69 -0.88 0.86 3.48
N VAL A 70 0.32 1.03 2.90
CA VAL A 70 0.94 2.35 2.71
C VAL A 70 0.10 3.22 1.77
N THR A 71 -0.37 2.67 0.66
CA THR A 71 -1.20 3.39 -0.32
C THR A 71 -2.52 3.84 0.30
N LEU A 72 -3.17 2.98 1.10
CA LEU A 72 -4.38 3.33 1.83
C LEU A 72 -4.12 4.43 2.88
N ALA A 73 -3.04 4.31 3.65
CA ALA A 73 -2.68 5.31 4.64
C ALA A 73 -2.42 6.69 4.01
N LEU A 74 -1.66 6.74 2.92
CA LEU A 74 -1.40 7.97 2.16
C LEU A 74 -2.68 8.56 1.57
N THR A 75 -3.54 7.72 0.98
CA THR A 75 -4.82 8.16 0.42
C THR A 75 -5.73 8.71 1.52
N PHE A 76 -5.76 8.08 2.69
CA PHE A 76 -6.52 8.56 3.84
C PHE A 76 -5.97 9.89 4.38
N LEU A 77 -4.65 10.04 4.48
CA LEU A 77 -4.00 11.28 4.89
C LEU A 77 -4.28 12.43 3.92
N LEU A 78 -4.23 12.18 2.61
CA LEU A 78 -4.60 13.17 1.59
C LEU A 78 -6.05 13.63 1.76
N LEU A 79 -6.99 12.69 1.92
CA LEU A 79 -8.39 13.00 2.14
C LEU A 79 -8.63 13.72 3.48
N ALA A 80 -7.92 13.35 4.53
CA ALA A 80 -7.99 14.01 5.83
C ALA A 80 -7.47 15.45 5.74
N THR A 81 -6.35 15.65 5.05
CA THR A 81 -5.74 16.97 4.81
C THR A 81 -6.66 17.86 3.99
N GLU A 82 -7.25 17.34 2.92
CA GLU A 82 -8.26 18.08 2.13
C GLU A 82 -9.47 18.50 2.98
N ARG A 83 -9.98 17.60 3.82
CA ARG A 83 -11.09 17.90 4.73
C ARG A 83 -10.69 18.99 5.72
N HIS A 84 -9.50 18.89 6.29
CA HIS A 84 -8.98 19.85 7.25
C HIS A 84 -8.83 21.25 6.62
N ILE A 85 -8.18 21.35 5.45
CA ILE A 85 -8.01 22.61 4.71
C ILE A 85 -9.37 23.22 4.35
N ARG A 86 -10.34 22.40 3.92
CA ARG A 86 -11.70 22.86 3.57
C ARG A 86 -12.44 23.41 4.79
N ASN A 87 -12.27 22.79 5.96
CA ASN A 87 -12.84 23.27 7.21
C ASN A 87 -12.19 24.58 7.68
N TYR A 88 -10.87 24.71 7.53
CA TYR A 88 -10.15 25.95 7.82
C TYR A 88 -10.62 27.11 6.93
N ARG A 89 -10.74 26.90 5.61
CA ARG A 89 -11.27 27.92 4.68
C ARG A 89 -12.70 28.35 4.98
N ARG A 90 -13.55 27.44 5.48
CA ARG A 90 -14.94 27.77 5.86
C ARG A 90 -14.99 28.68 7.09
N ARG A 91 -14.11 28.45 8.07
CA ARG A 91 -14.02 29.29 9.27
C ARG A 91 -13.47 30.70 9.01
N GLN A 92 -12.66 30.88 7.97
CA GLN A 92 -12.15 32.21 7.59
C GLN A 92 -13.13 33.04 6.74
N ARG A 93 -14.23 32.44 6.26
CA ARG A 93 -15.26 33.13 5.46
C ARG A 93 -16.55 33.44 6.24
N ALA A 94 -16.63 33.00 7.49
CA ALA A 94 -17.72 33.33 8.42
C ALA A 94 -17.23 34.44 9.36
#